data_AF-A0A7Y5QCP3-F1
#
_entry.id   AF-A0A7Y5QCP3-F1
#
_cell.length_a   1.000
_cell.length_b   1.000
_cell.length_c   1.000
_cell.angle_alpha   90.00
_cell.angle_beta   90.00
_cell.angle_gamma   90.00
#
_symmetry.space_group_name_H-M   'P 1'
#
loop_
_entity.id
_entity.type
_entity.pdbx_description
1 polymer ?
#
loop_
_entity_poly.entity_id
_entity_poly.type
_entity_poly.pdbx_seq_one_letter_code
_entity_poly.pdbx_strand_id
1 'polypeptide(L)'
;MATFLLTPPLAFLIYLGLAAGIAWVGRRLSDGKHPPTTLMQSSTYASGEPAESGGALPNYRSAFTIALFFAVLHVGILMLGSGGASAAAVVYLIGLTVTLLALVIG
;
A
#
# COMPACT_ATOMS: atom_id res chain seq x y z
N MET A 1 29.09 18.97 4.82
CA MET A 1 28.89 17.74 5.63
C MET A 1 27.40 17.43 5.85
N ALA A 2 26.56 18.38 6.28
CA ALA A 2 25.12 18.14 6.49
C ALA A 2 24.33 17.72 5.22
N THR A 3 24.75 18.17 4.03
CA THR A 3 24.03 17.93 2.76
C THR A 3 24.01 16.46 2.33
N PHE A 4 24.97 15.65 2.78
CA PHE A 4 25.04 14.23 2.41
C PHE A 4 23.96 13.41 3.11
N LEU A 5 23.73 13.67 4.41
CA LEU A 5 22.67 13.02 5.22
C LEU A 5 21.26 13.30 4.68
N LEU A 6 21.05 14.47 4.07
CA LEU A 6 19.78 14.91 3.51
C LEU A 6 19.59 14.48 2.05
N THR A 7 20.50 13.70 1.47
CA THR A 7 20.26 13.13 0.13
C THR A 7 19.07 12.16 0.19
N PRO A 8 18.10 12.24 -0.74
CA PRO A 8 16.89 11.42 -0.71
C PRO A 8 17.13 9.91 -0.48
N PRO A 9 18.07 9.23 -1.16
CA PRO A 9 18.28 7.80 -0.94
C PRO A 9 18.86 7.50 0.45
N LEU A 10 19.77 8.33 0.96
CA LEU A 10 20.37 8.10 2.27
C LEU A 10 19.36 8.38 3.39
N ALA A 11 18.58 9.46 3.28
CA ALA A 11 17.51 9.77 4.22
C ALA A 11 16.47 8.64 4.29
N PHE A 12 16.10 8.05 3.15
CA PHE A 12 15.23 6.87 3.11
C PHE A 12 15.81 5.68 3.85
N LEU A 13 17.09 5.35 3.64
CA LEU A 13 17.75 4.24 4.32
C LEU A 13 17.83 4.45 5.84
N ILE A 14 18.09 5.67 6.28
CA ILE A 14 18.10 6.02 7.71
C ILE A 14 16.70 5.83 8.30
N TYR A 15 15.65 6.33 7.63
CA TYR A 15 14.27 6.15 8.08
C TYR A 15 13.84 4.69 8.11
N LEU A 16 14.23 3.91 7.11
CA LEU A 16 13.97 2.48 7.05
C LEU A 16 14.66 1.76 8.22
N GLY A 17 15.92 2.08 8.49
CA GLY A 17 16.67 1.56 9.63
C GLY A 17 16.01 1.92 10.97
N LEU A 18 15.53 3.15 11.11
CA LEU A 18 14.78 3.60 12.29
C LEU A 18 13.47 2.82 12.46
N ALA A 19 12.67 2.68 11.40
CA ALA A 19 11.41 1.93 11.44
C ALA A 19 11.64 0.44 11.77
N ALA A 20 12.67 -0.17 11.18
CA ALA A 20 13.08 -1.54 11.49
C ALA A 20 13.56 -1.67 12.94
N GLY A 21 14.32 -0.68 13.44
CA GLY A 21 14.75 -0.61 14.83
C GLY A 21 13.58 -0.54 15.81
N ILE A 22 12.60 0.33 15.54
CA ILE A 22 11.36 0.43 16.34
C ILE A 22 10.59 -0.89 16.31
N ALA A 23 10.41 -1.49 15.14
CA ALA A 23 9.74 -2.78 15.00
C ALA A 23 10.49 -3.90 15.76
N TRP A 24 11.82 -3.92 15.69
CA TRP A 24 12.64 -4.89 16.39
C TRP A 24 12.56 -4.72 17.91
N VAL A 25 12.64 -3.48 18.42
CA VAL A 25 12.45 -3.18 19.83
C VAL A 25 11.04 -3.58 20.27
N GLY A 26 10.00 -3.21 19.51
CA GLY A 26 8.62 -3.59 19.79
C GLY A 26 8.44 -5.11 19.87
N ARG A 27 9.06 -5.84 18.93
CA ARG A 27 9.11 -7.31 18.98
C ARG A 27 9.85 -7.83 20.20
N ARG A 28 11.03 -7.31 20.54
CA ARG A 28 11.79 -7.73 21.73
C ARG A 28 11.03 -7.46 23.03
N LEU A 29 10.28 -6.37 23.10
CA LEU A 29 9.41 -6.05 24.24
C LEU A 29 8.18 -6.96 24.29
N SER A 30 7.67 -7.42 23.14
CA SER A 30 6.53 -8.34 23.02
C SER A 30 6.89 -9.81 23.22
N ASP A 31 8.04 -10.26 22.71
CA ASP A 31 8.50 -11.66 22.65
C ASP A 31 8.87 -12.24 24.03
N GLY A 32 8.73 -11.45 25.11
CA GLY A 32 9.28 -11.77 26.42
C GLY A 32 8.33 -12.23 27.52
N LYS A 33 7.01 -12.30 27.34
CA LYS A 33 6.12 -12.66 28.47
C LYS A 33 5.13 -13.79 28.25
N HIS A 34 4.48 -13.92 27.10
CA HIS A 34 3.53 -15.02 26.89
C HIS A 34 3.45 -15.39 25.41
N PRO A 35 4.26 -16.37 24.91
CA PRO A 35 3.88 -17.05 23.67
C PRO A 35 2.44 -17.54 23.80
N PRO A 36 1.63 -17.56 22.73
CA PRO A 36 0.24 -17.98 22.81
C PRO A 36 0.18 -19.38 23.42
N THR A 37 -0.24 -19.46 24.68
CA THR A 37 -0.22 -20.71 25.44
C THR A 37 -1.35 -21.65 25.00
N THR A 38 -2.32 -21.11 24.26
CA THR A 38 -3.46 -21.83 23.73
C THR A 38 -3.69 -21.50 22.25
N LEU A 39 -4.21 -22.46 21.49
CA LEU A 39 -4.58 -22.27 20.09
C LEU A 39 -5.63 -21.15 19.89
N MET A 40 -6.39 -20.80 20.93
CA MET A 40 -7.35 -19.69 20.90
C MET A 40 -6.69 -18.31 20.84
N GLN A 41 -5.49 -18.14 21.38
CA GLN A 41 -4.78 -16.85 21.34
C GLN A 41 -4.20 -16.56 19.95
N SER A 42 -3.93 -17.61 19.17
CA SER A 42 -3.44 -17.51 17.79
C SER A 42 -4.54 -17.69 16.74
N SER A 43 -5.77 -18.03 17.13
CA SER A 43 -6.89 -18.15 16.21
C SER A 43 -7.43 -16.79 15.79
N THR A 44 -7.91 -16.68 14.55
CA THR A 44 -8.62 -15.48 14.05
C THR A 44 -9.79 -15.14 14.96
N TYR A 45 -9.90 -13.88 15.37
CA TYR A 45 -11.01 -13.43 16.20
C TYR A 45 -12.32 -13.46 15.40
N ALA A 46 -13.22 -14.35 15.80
CA ALA A 46 -14.57 -14.46 15.25
C ALA A 46 -15.60 -14.47 16.41
N SER A 47 -15.46 -13.55 17.37
CA SER A 47 -16.35 -13.43 18.54
C SER A 47 -16.52 -14.70 19.37
N GLY A 48 -15.55 -15.62 19.34
CA GLY A 48 -15.58 -16.90 20.06
C GLY A 48 -16.10 -18.08 19.23
N GLU A 49 -16.57 -17.84 18.01
CA GLU A 49 -17.01 -18.87 17.07
C GLU A 49 -15.83 -19.38 16.22
N PRO A 50 -15.94 -20.59 15.63
CA PRO A 50 -14.98 -21.04 14.64
C PRO A 50 -14.96 -20.06 13.46
N ALA A 51 -13.78 -19.50 13.18
CA ALA A 51 -13.60 -18.61 12.04
C ALA A 51 -13.98 -19.32 10.74
N GLU A 52 -14.70 -18.61 9.88
CA GLU A 52 -15.08 -19.12 8.56
C GLU A 52 -13.81 -19.50 7.78
N SER A 53 -13.73 -20.78 7.36
CA SER A 53 -12.53 -21.33 6.71
C SER A 53 -12.27 -20.75 5.31
N GLY A 54 -13.30 -20.18 4.70
CA GLY A 54 -13.16 -19.28 3.55
C GLY A 54 -12.82 -17.91 4.08
N GLY A 55 -11.57 -17.47 3.90
CA GLY A 55 -11.15 -16.13 4.33
C GLY A 55 -12.22 -15.11 3.93
N ALA A 56 -12.62 -14.28 4.89
CA ALA A 56 -13.54 -13.17 4.69
C ALA A 56 -12.88 -12.15 3.75
N LEU A 57 -12.76 -12.51 2.47
CA LEU A 57 -12.22 -11.71 1.40
C LEU A 57 -13.35 -10.73 1.06
N PRO A 58 -13.25 -9.46 1.48
CA PRO A 58 -14.18 -8.45 1.05
C PRO A 58 -14.20 -8.47 -0.48
N ASN A 59 -15.38 -8.31 -1.09
CA ASN A 59 -15.62 -8.45 -2.53
C ASN A 59 -14.40 -8.05 -3.40
N TYR A 60 -13.60 -9.05 -3.81
CA TYR A 60 -12.31 -8.82 -4.48
C TYR A 60 -12.49 -8.03 -5.77
N ARG A 61 -13.64 -8.22 -6.45
CA ARG A 61 -13.97 -7.49 -7.67
C ARG A 61 -14.03 -5.99 -7.45
N SER A 62 -14.75 -5.51 -6.44
CA SER A 62 -14.84 -4.06 -6.18
C SER A 62 -13.53 -3.49 -5.69
N ALA A 63 -12.78 -4.21 -4.85
CA ALA A 63 -11.46 -3.77 -4.40
C ALA A 63 -10.46 -3.66 -5.57
N PHE A 64 -10.51 -4.60 -6.52
CA PHE A 64 -9.67 -4.60 -7.70
C PHE A 64 -9.96 -3.40 -8.62
N THR A 65 -11.23 -3.12 -8.92
CA THR A 65 -11.60 -1.97 -9.78
C THR A 65 -11.10 -0.65 -9.17
N ILE A 66 -11.27 -0.48 -7.86
CA ILE A 66 -10.80 0.72 -7.14
C ILE A 66 -9.26 0.82 -7.20
N ALA A 67 -8.55 -0.28 -6.97
CA ALA A 67 -7.09 -0.30 -7.03
C ALA A 67 -6.56 0.03 -8.44
N LEU A 68 -7.18 -0.54 -9.48
CA LEU A 68 -6.81 -0.27 -10.87
C LEU A 68 -7.12 1.18 -11.26
N PHE A 69 -8.26 1.71 -10.84
CA PHE A 69 -8.60 3.12 -11.02
C PHE A 69 -7.52 4.02 -10.42
N PHE A 70 -7.12 3.75 -9.18
CA PHE A 70 -6.09 4.55 -8.50
C PHE A 70 -4.73 4.46 -9.21
N ALA A 71 -4.34 3.27 -9.68
CA ALA A 71 -3.10 3.09 -10.43
C ALA A 71 -3.09 3.88 -11.76
N VAL A 72 -4.18 3.82 -12.55
CA VAL A 72 -4.32 4.56 -13.81
C VAL A 72 -4.34 6.07 -13.55
N LEU A 73 -5.08 6.52 -12.53
CA LEU A 73 -5.13 7.93 -12.12
C LEU A 73 -3.73 8.41 -11.74
N HIS A 74 -2.97 7.59 -11.00
CA HIS A 74 -1.61 7.93 -10.60
C HIS A 74 -0.70 8.16 -11.80
N VAL A 75 -0.77 7.31 -12.83
CA VAL A 75 -0.04 7.50 -14.10
C VAL A 75 -0.46 8.81 -14.80
N GLY A 76 -1.75 9.17 -14.74
CA GLY A 76 -2.25 10.44 -15.26
C GLY A 76 -1.62 11.65 -14.57
N ILE A 77 -1.57 11.64 -13.25
CA ILE A 77 -0.91 12.73 -12.48
C ILE A 77 0.59 12.77 -12.76
N LEU A 78 1.26 11.62 -12.89
CA LEU A 78 2.67 11.57 -13.28
C LEU A 78 2.88 12.22 -14.65
N MET A 79 2.03 11.91 -15.63
CA MET A 79 2.14 12.51 -16.97
C MET A 79 1.90 14.02 -16.96
N LEU A 80 0.95 14.51 -16.15
CA LEU A 80 0.73 15.95 -15.96
C LEU A 80 1.92 16.64 -15.28
N GLY A 81 2.52 15.98 -14.28
CA GLY A 81 3.61 16.54 -13.50
C GLY A 81 4.97 16.53 -14.21
N SER A 82 5.22 15.55 -15.09
CA SER A 82 6.54 15.37 -15.73
C SER A 82 6.56 15.50 -17.25
N GLY A 83 5.42 15.38 -17.94
CA GLY A 83 5.37 15.18 -19.39
C GLY A 83 5.49 16.43 -20.28
N GLY A 84 5.42 17.63 -19.70
CA GLY A 84 5.36 18.88 -20.46
C GLY A 84 4.13 18.99 -21.38
N ALA A 85 3.94 20.15 -22.03
CA ALA A 85 2.81 20.38 -22.94
C ALA A 85 3.11 19.86 -24.36
N SER A 86 3.29 18.55 -24.51
CA SER A 86 3.50 17.91 -25.81
C SER A 86 2.21 17.31 -26.38
N ALA A 87 2.09 17.24 -27.71
CA ALA A 87 0.95 16.59 -28.36
C ALA A 87 0.80 15.11 -27.94
N ALA A 88 1.92 14.42 -27.72
CA ALA A 88 1.93 13.06 -27.21
C ALA A 88 1.34 12.96 -25.78
N ALA A 89 1.64 13.93 -24.91
CA ALA A 89 1.05 14.00 -23.57
C ALA A 89 -0.46 14.14 -23.63
N VAL A 90 -0.98 15.00 -24.50
CA VAL A 90 -2.43 15.18 -24.69
C VAL A 90 -3.10 13.88 -25.14
N VAL A 91 -2.53 13.18 -26.12
CA VAL A 91 -3.05 11.88 -26.58
C VAL A 91 -3.08 10.86 -25.44
N TYR A 92 -2.01 10.78 -24.65
CA TYR A 92 -1.96 9.90 -23.48
C TYR A 92 -3.02 10.25 -22.44
N LEU A 93 -3.21 11.54 -22.13
CA LEU A 93 -4.18 12.00 -21.15
C LEU A 93 -5.63 11.73 -21.58
N ILE A 94 -5.92 11.82 -22.88
CA ILE A 94 -7.23 11.42 -23.42
C ILE A 94 -7.46 9.93 -23.19
N GLY A 95 -6.47 9.08 -23.54
CA GLY A 95 -6.55 7.64 -23.33
C GLY A 95 -6.72 7.24 -21.86
N LEU A 96 -5.98 7.90 -20.95
CA LEU A 96 -6.12 7.70 -19.51
C LEU A 96 -7.49 8.14 -19.01
N THR A 97 -8.03 9.25 -19.51
CA THR A 97 -9.38 9.73 -19.15
C THR A 97 -10.46 8.74 -19.57
N VAL A 98 -10.38 8.22 -20.80
CA VAL A 98 -11.30 7.17 -21.29
C VAL A 98 -11.21 5.91 -20.44
N THR A 99 -9.99 5.51 -20.05
CA THR A 99 -9.77 4.35 -19.17
C THR A 99 -10.39 4.55 -17.80
N LEU A 100 -10.24 5.74 -17.20
CA LEU A 100 -10.85 6.08 -15.91
C LEU A 100 -12.38 6.08 -15.99
N LEU A 101 -12.95 6.63 -17.06
CA LEU A 101 -14.40 6.58 -17.29
C LEU A 101 -14.90 5.14 -17.39
N ALA A 102 -14.19 4.27 -18.12
CA ALA A 102 -14.54 2.86 -18.24
C ALA A 102 -14.53 2.15 -16.87
N LEU A 103 -13.57 2.47 -16.00
CA LEU A 103 -13.45 1.89 -14.66
C LEU A 103 -14.48 2.44 -13.65
N VAL A 104 -15.07 3.61 -13.91
CA VAL A 104 -16.16 4.16 -13.07
C VAL A 104 -17.51 3.55 -13.46
N ILE A 105 -17.69 3.24 -14.76
CA ILE A 105 -18.95 2.73 -15.30
C ILE A 105 -19.05 1.20 -15.21
N GLY A 106 -17.92 0.49 -15.33
CA GLY A 106 -17.85 -0.98 -15.27
C GLY A 106 -17.65 -1.55 -13.88
#